data_AF-A0A957AJT4-F1
#
_entry.id   AF-A0A957AJT4-F1
#
_cell.length_a   1.000
_cell.length_b   1.000
_cell.length_c   1.000
_cell.angle_alpha   90.00
_cell.angle_beta   90.00
_cell.angle_gamma   90.00
#
_symmetry.space_group_name_H-M   'P 1'
#
loop_
_entity.id
_entity.type
_entity.pdbx_description
1 polymer ?
#
loop_
_entity_poly.entity_id
_entity_poly.type
_entity_poly.pdbx_seq_one_letter_code
_entity_poly.pdbx_strand_id
1 'polypeptide(L)'
;DGYNLLPYLTGEESESPRKGLFYFNDDGDLVAVRFFNWKIVFMEQRCEGTLLIWGEPFTVLRIPKIFNLRTDPFERADKTSNTYWDWYLYHDYMAAGAVALCTAFLQTFEEFPPAQRAASFTIDQAMEKLNQQLATKFD
;
A
#
# COMPACT_ATOMS: atom_id res chain seq x y z
N ASP A 1 8.70 -6.28 10.76
CA ASP A 1 9.21 -6.22 9.36
C ASP A 1 10.54 -5.47 9.16
N GLY A 2 11.37 -5.36 10.20
CA GLY A 2 12.71 -4.78 10.08
C GLY A 2 13.72 -5.79 9.54
N TYR A 3 14.75 -5.31 8.82
CA TYR A 3 15.90 -6.11 8.41
C TYR A 3 17.15 -5.55 9.08
N ASN A 4 18.09 -6.42 9.46
CA ASN A 4 19.42 -5.98 9.87
C ASN A 4 20.19 -5.46 8.66
N LEU A 5 20.41 -4.15 8.57
CA LEU A 5 21.15 -3.53 7.47
C LEU A 5 22.66 -3.40 7.75
N LEU A 6 23.14 -3.76 8.95
CA LEU A 6 24.54 -3.55 9.32
C LEU A 6 25.52 -4.17 8.32
N PRO A 7 25.38 -5.45 7.90
CA PRO A 7 26.32 -6.07 6.95
C PRO A 7 26.37 -5.36 5.60
N TYR A 8 25.21 -4.89 5.11
CA TYR A 8 25.13 -4.11 3.87
C TYR A 8 25.78 -2.73 4.02
N LEU A 9 25.57 -2.06 5.16
CA LEU A 9 26.12 -0.72 5.42
C LEU A 9 27.63 -0.74 5.71
N THR A 10 28.15 -1.82 6.28
CA THR A 10 29.61 -2.01 6.51
C THR A 10 30.34 -2.54 5.28
N GLY A 11 29.62 -2.91 4.22
CA GLY A 11 30.18 -3.46 2.98
C GLY A 11 30.57 -4.94 3.07
N GLU A 12 30.18 -5.63 4.15
CA GLU A 12 30.31 -7.09 4.27
C GLU A 12 29.40 -7.82 3.26
N GLU A 13 28.23 -7.27 2.97
CA GLU A 13 27.31 -7.74 1.94
C GLU A 13 27.13 -6.70 0.83
N SER A 14 27.12 -7.14 -0.43
CA SER A 14 26.96 -6.26 -1.59
C SER A 14 25.51 -5.87 -1.88
N GLU A 15 24.55 -6.59 -1.31
CA GLU A 15 23.12 -6.35 -1.53
C GLU A 15 22.39 -6.10 -0.23
N SER A 16 21.40 -5.20 -0.27
CA SER A 16 20.50 -5.01 0.86
C SER A 16 19.64 -6.27 1.06
N PRO A 17 19.45 -6.72 2.33
CA PRO A 17 18.54 -7.81 2.65
C PRO A 17 17.07 -7.40 2.45
N ARG A 18 16.76 -6.10 2.46
CA ARG A 18 15.41 -5.60 2.16
C ARG A 18 15.11 -5.75 0.67
N LYS A 19 14.26 -6.72 0.33
CA LYS A 19 13.79 -6.95 -1.06
C LYS A 19 12.46 -6.25 -1.38
N GLY A 20 11.74 -5.74 -0.38
CA GLY A 20 10.44 -5.08 -0.59
C GLY A 20 9.96 -4.20 0.56
N LEU A 21 8.84 -3.53 0.30
CA LEU A 21 8.14 -2.60 1.19
C LEU A 21 6.62 -2.75 0.99
N PHE A 22 5.87 -2.81 2.09
CA PHE A 22 4.42 -2.65 2.10
C PHE A 22 4.12 -1.19 2.48
N TYR A 23 3.22 -0.54 1.75
CA TYR A 23 2.86 0.85 1.97
C TYR A 23 1.47 0.92 2.56
N PHE A 24 1.38 1.39 3.80
CA PHE A 24 0.11 1.69 4.47
C PHE A 24 -0.13 3.20 4.44
N ASN A 25 -1.39 3.61 4.23
CA ASN A 25 -1.79 5.00 4.47
C ASN A 25 -2.09 5.22 5.96
N ASP A 26 -2.45 6.46 6.29
CA ASP A 26 -2.81 6.90 7.64
C ASP A 26 -4.11 6.27 8.18
N ASP A 27 -5.03 5.87 7.29
CA ASP A 27 -6.24 5.11 7.64
C ASP A 27 -5.95 3.62 7.94
N GLY A 28 -4.72 3.15 7.69
CA GLY A 28 -4.29 1.76 7.92
C GLY A 28 -4.57 0.81 6.74
N ASP A 29 -4.91 1.33 5.57
CA ASP A 29 -5.10 0.55 4.35
C ASP A 29 -3.77 0.24 3.65
N LEU A 30 -3.64 -0.98 3.14
CA LEU A 30 -2.50 -1.39 2.31
C LEU A 30 -2.64 -0.83 0.88
N VAL A 31 -2.10 0.37 0.65
CA VAL A 31 -2.30 1.11 -0.61
C VAL A 31 -1.37 0.66 -1.74
N ALA A 32 -0.20 0.11 -1.43
CA ALA A 32 0.74 -0.38 -2.43
C ALA A 32 1.72 -1.41 -1.86
N VAL A 33 2.37 -2.16 -2.75
CA VAL A 33 3.52 -3.00 -2.42
C VAL A 33 4.65 -2.75 -3.42
N ARG A 34 5.89 -2.75 -2.92
CA ARG A 34 7.10 -2.74 -3.73
C ARG A 34 7.90 -4.00 -3.49
N PHE A 35 8.34 -4.62 -4.57
CA PHE A 35 9.32 -5.70 -4.54
C PHE A 35 10.35 -5.47 -5.66
N PHE A 36 11.63 -5.47 -5.28
CA PHE A 36 12.72 -5.08 -6.15
C PHE A 36 12.46 -3.71 -6.82
N ASN A 37 12.41 -3.68 -8.16
CA ASN A 37 12.14 -2.49 -8.95
C ASN A 37 10.65 -2.25 -9.18
N TRP A 38 9.78 -3.20 -8.85
CA TRP A 38 8.36 -3.14 -9.16
C TRP A 38 7.57 -2.53 -8.01
N LYS A 39 6.63 -1.65 -8.34
CA LYS A 39 5.63 -1.13 -7.42
C LYS A 39 4.25 -1.33 -8.00
N ILE A 40 3.37 -1.89 -7.18
CA ILE A 40 1.98 -2.18 -7.51
C ILE A 40 1.11 -1.34 -6.58
N VAL A 41 0.26 -0.51 -7.17
CA VAL A 41 -0.56 0.48 -6.45
C VAL A 41 -2.02 0.06 -6.54
N PHE A 42 -2.64 -0.21 -5.40
CA PHE A 42 -4.03 -0.63 -5.27
C PHE A 42 -4.98 0.55 -5.05
N MET A 43 -4.48 1.60 -4.39
CA MET A 43 -5.23 2.82 -4.07
C MET A 43 -4.38 4.04 -4.41
N GLU A 44 -4.99 5.07 -4.99
CA GLU A 44 -4.30 6.31 -5.34
C GLU A 44 -4.96 7.54 -4.74
N GLN A 45 -4.15 8.56 -4.47
CA GLN A 45 -4.64 9.90 -4.20
C GLN A 45 -4.69 10.68 -5.52
N ARG A 46 -5.90 11.11 -5.91
CA ARG A 46 -6.13 11.84 -7.16
C ARG A 46 -5.99 13.34 -7.01
N CYS A 47 -6.10 13.86 -5.79
CA CYS A 47 -5.83 15.24 -5.48
C CYS A 47 -4.32 15.51 -5.53
N GLU A 48 -3.93 16.64 -6.10
CA GLU A 48 -2.55 17.11 -6.13
C GLU A 48 -2.44 18.49 -5.47
N GLY A 49 -1.28 18.80 -4.90
CA GLY A 49 -0.97 20.14 -4.39
C GLY A 49 -1.10 20.31 -2.87
N THR A 50 -2.15 21.00 -2.43
CA THR A 50 -2.25 21.58 -1.08
C THR A 50 -2.65 20.56 -0.01
N LEU A 51 -2.94 21.05 1.21
CA LEU A 51 -3.52 20.25 2.29
C LEU A 51 -4.83 19.53 1.89
N LEU A 52 -5.48 19.92 0.79
CA LEU A 52 -6.64 19.21 0.24
C LEU A 52 -6.36 17.72 -0.02
N ILE A 53 -5.10 17.34 -0.26
CA ILE A 53 -4.65 15.93 -0.33
C ILE A 53 -5.08 15.12 0.90
N TRP A 54 -5.09 15.71 2.08
CA TRP A 54 -5.52 15.07 3.33
C TRP A 54 -7.04 15.12 3.54
N GLY A 55 -7.74 15.98 2.79
CA GLY A 55 -9.20 16.09 2.86
C GLY A 55 -9.95 15.22 1.84
N GLU A 56 -9.25 14.72 0.83
CA GLU A 56 -9.81 13.89 -0.25
C GLU A 56 -9.55 12.40 0.01
N PRO A 57 -10.54 11.53 -0.20
CA PRO A 57 -10.36 10.09 0.01
C PRO A 57 -9.42 9.50 -1.05
N PHE A 58 -8.72 8.43 -0.66
CA PHE A 58 -8.06 7.58 -1.64
C PHE A 58 -9.08 6.90 -2.56
N THR A 59 -8.74 6.78 -3.84
CA THR A 59 -9.53 6.02 -4.81
C THR A 59 -9.04 4.58 -4.87
N VAL A 60 -9.91 3.63 -4.53
CA VAL A 60 -9.66 2.20 -4.75
C VAL A 60 -9.69 1.88 -6.24
N LEU A 61 -8.63 1.29 -6.76
CA LEU A 61 -8.50 0.98 -8.17
C LEU A 61 -9.08 -0.40 -8.49
N ARG A 62 -9.78 -0.51 -9.63
CA ARG A 62 -10.29 -1.79 -10.13
C ARG A 62 -9.19 -2.68 -10.71
N ILE A 63 -8.21 -2.06 -11.37
CA ILE A 63 -6.96 -2.69 -11.77
C ILE A 63 -5.83 -1.91 -11.10
N PRO A 64 -4.87 -2.57 -10.44
CA PRO A 64 -3.78 -1.85 -9.79
C PRO A 64 -2.88 -1.21 -10.84
N LYS A 65 -2.23 -0.09 -10.52
CA LYS A 65 -1.17 0.46 -11.39
C LYS A 65 0.12 -0.32 -11.16
N ILE A 66 0.92 -0.44 -12.21
CA ILE A 66 2.19 -1.18 -12.20
C ILE A 66 3.28 -0.21 -12.65
N PHE A 67 4.31 -0.05 -11.84
CA PHE A 67 5.46 0.78 -12.16
C PHE A 67 6.74 0.00 -11.98
N ASN A 68 7.71 0.27 -12.83
CA ASN A 68 9.10 -0.10 -12.59
C ASN A 68 9.86 1.15 -12.14
N LEU A 69 10.13 1.26 -10.84
CA LEU A 69 10.76 2.41 -10.21
C LEU A 69 12.22 2.64 -10.62
N ARG A 70 12.87 1.66 -11.28
CA ARG A 70 14.20 1.86 -11.85
C ARG A 70 14.14 2.65 -13.15
N THR A 71 13.10 2.44 -13.95
CA THR A 71 12.90 3.12 -15.23
C THR A 71 11.99 4.35 -15.11
N ASP A 72 11.04 4.33 -14.18
CA ASP A 72 10.08 5.40 -13.89
C ASP A 72 10.05 5.68 -12.37
N PRO A 73 11.09 6.34 -11.83
CA PRO A 73 11.19 6.59 -10.39
C PRO A 73 10.12 7.52 -9.83
N PHE A 74 9.41 8.26 -10.69
CA PHE A 74 8.38 9.23 -10.30
C PHE A 74 6.96 8.77 -10.62
N GLU A 75 6.78 7.53 -11.09
CA GLU A 75 5.46 6.94 -11.34
C GLU A 75 4.61 7.81 -12.29
N ARG A 76 5.21 8.26 -13.41
CA ARG A 76 4.59 9.18 -14.36
C ARG A 76 4.16 8.51 -15.66
N ALA A 77 4.54 7.26 -15.90
CA ALA A 77 4.32 6.61 -17.19
C ALA A 77 2.84 6.51 -17.56
N ASP A 78 1.95 6.31 -16.58
CA ASP A 78 0.49 6.27 -16.78
C ASP A 78 -0.12 7.63 -17.21
N LYS A 79 0.56 8.74 -16.95
CA LYS A 79 0.15 10.09 -17.35
C LYS A 79 0.82 10.55 -18.64
N THR A 80 2.09 10.17 -18.85
CA THR A 80 2.97 10.82 -19.85
C THR A 80 3.40 9.90 -20.99
N SER A 81 3.28 8.58 -20.84
CA SER A 81 3.70 7.63 -21.87
C SER A 81 2.52 7.23 -22.76
N ASN A 82 2.76 7.24 -24.07
CA ASN A 82 1.80 6.77 -25.06
C ASN A 82 1.65 5.24 -25.10
N THR A 83 2.60 4.50 -24.51
CA THR A 83 2.66 3.03 -24.58
C THR A 83 2.57 2.35 -23.22
N TYR A 84 2.22 3.09 -22.16
CA TYR A 84 2.15 2.54 -20.81
C TYR A 84 1.19 1.36 -20.72
N TRP A 85 0.00 1.45 -21.31
CA TRP A 85 -1.01 0.39 -21.21
C TRP A 85 -0.65 -0.87 -22.00
N ASP A 86 0.00 -0.74 -23.15
CA ASP A 86 0.55 -1.91 -23.86
C ASP A 86 1.62 -2.59 -23.02
N TRP A 87 2.57 -1.82 -22.47
CA TRP A 87 3.59 -2.34 -21.56
C TRP A 87 2.99 -2.97 -20.30
N TYR A 88 1.95 -2.36 -19.73
CA TYR A 88 1.23 -2.85 -18.57
C TYR A 88 0.66 -4.25 -18.83
N LEU A 89 0.02 -4.46 -19.97
CA LEU A 89 -0.60 -5.75 -20.31
C LEU A 89 0.42 -6.88 -20.46
N TYR A 90 1.66 -6.59 -20.88
CA TYR A 90 2.73 -7.58 -20.87
C TYR A 90 3.24 -7.95 -19.47
N HIS A 91 2.91 -7.14 -18.45
CA HIS A 91 3.40 -7.28 -17.08
C HIS A 91 2.27 -7.42 -16.04
N ASP A 92 1.03 -7.62 -16.48
CA ASP A 92 -0.15 -7.68 -15.62
C ASP A 92 -0.07 -8.82 -14.59
N TYR A 93 0.66 -9.89 -14.91
CA TYR A 93 0.99 -11.00 -14.02
C TYR A 93 1.69 -10.54 -12.72
N MET A 94 2.35 -9.37 -12.72
CA MET A 94 2.93 -8.78 -11.52
C MET A 94 1.86 -8.41 -10.47
N ALA A 95 0.64 -8.07 -10.90
CA ALA A 95 -0.46 -7.82 -9.99
C ALA A 95 -0.83 -9.08 -9.19
N ALA A 96 -0.86 -10.25 -9.83
CA ALA A 96 -1.12 -11.51 -9.15
C ALA A 96 -0.01 -11.85 -8.14
N GLY A 97 1.26 -11.63 -8.51
CA GLY A 97 2.39 -11.79 -7.60
C GLY A 97 2.32 -10.86 -6.39
N ALA A 98 1.91 -9.61 -6.60
CA ALA A 98 1.70 -8.66 -5.50
C ALA A 98 0.56 -9.08 -4.57
N VAL A 99 -0.56 -9.55 -5.09
CA VAL A 99 -1.65 -10.10 -4.27
C VAL A 99 -1.13 -11.25 -3.40
N ALA A 100 -0.38 -12.19 -3.95
CA ALA A 100 0.20 -13.30 -3.18
C ALA A 100 1.14 -12.81 -2.06
N LEU A 101 2.02 -11.84 -2.35
CA LEU A 101 2.92 -11.23 -1.35
C LEU A 101 2.13 -10.52 -0.24
N CYS A 102 1.13 -9.72 -0.60
CA CYS A 102 0.27 -9.04 0.37
C CYS A 102 -0.52 -10.02 1.21
N THR A 103 -1.08 -11.07 0.62
CA THR A 103 -1.82 -12.11 1.37
C THR A 103 -0.91 -12.82 2.37
N ALA A 104 0.29 -13.24 1.95
CA ALA A 104 1.26 -13.88 2.85
C ALA A 104 1.67 -12.94 3.99
N PHE A 105 1.83 -11.65 3.72
CA PHE A 105 2.12 -10.66 4.75
C PHE A 105 0.95 -10.46 5.72
N LEU A 106 -0.27 -10.27 5.21
CA LEU A 106 -1.47 -10.07 6.03
C LEU A 106 -1.79 -11.28 6.90
N GLN A 107 -1.48 -12.50 6.45
CA GLN A 107 -1.60 -13.71 7.27
C GLN A 107 -0.75 -13.67 8.54
N THR A 108 0.38 -12.94 8.54
CA THR A 108 1.20 -12.79 9.76
C THR A 108 0.47 -12.03 10.87
N PHE A 109 -0.56 -11.24 10.53
CA PHE A 109 -1.34 -10.50 11.53
C PHE A 109 -2.30 -11.40 12.31
N GLU A 110 -2.49 -12.66 11.90
CA GLU A 110 -3.19 -13.65 12.73
C GLU A 110 -2.36 -13.98 14.00
N GLU A 111 -1.04 -14.11 13.84
CA GLU A 111 -0.10 -14.34 14.96
C GLU A 111 0.26 -13.04 15.67
N PHE A 112 0.41 -11.95 14.91
CA PHE A 112 0.82 -10.64 15.39
C PHE A 112 -0.24 -9.57 15.09
N PRO A 113 -1.39 -9.58 15.80
CA PRO A 113 -2.49 -8.67 15.51
C PRO A 113 -2.09 -7.20 15.76
N PRO A 114 -2.64 -6.25 14.98
CA PRO A 114 -2.42 -4.83 15.22
C PRO A 114 -2.79 -4.42 16.64
N ALA A 115 -1.85 -3.78 17.34
CA ALA A 115 -2.05 -3.38 18.74
C ALA A 115 -3.09 -2.25 18.90
N GLN A 116 -3.29 -1.44 17.86
CA GLN A 116 -4.22 -0.33 17.87
C GLN A 116 -4.87 -0.18 16.49
N ARG A 117 -6.15 0.18 16.48
CA ARG A 117 -6.84 0.61 15.25
C ARG A 117 -6.27 1.96 14.81
N ALA A 118 -6.21 2.19 13.49
CA ALA A 118 -5.87 3.50 12.94
C ALA A 118 -6.78 4.59 13.54
N ALA A 119 -6.20 5.75 13.82
CA ALA A 119 -6.98 6.89 14.26
C ALA A 119 -7.82 7.41 13.09
N SER A 120 -9.05 7.83 13.36
CA SER A 120 -9.89 8.47 12.34
C SER A 120 -9.93 9.97 12.57
N PHE A 121 -9.87 10.73 11.48
CA PHE A 121 -10.14 12.17 11.47
C PHE A 121 -11.63 12.49 11.35
N THR A 122 -12.48 11.46 11.29
CA THR A 122 -13.94 11.58 11.12
C THR A 122 -14.71 10.92 12.26
N ILE A 123 -16.04 10.92 12.18
CA ILE A 123 -16.93 10.43 13.25
C ILE A 123 -17.28 8.94 13.13
N ASP A 124 -16.74 8.22 12.14
CA ASP A 124 -17.04 6.81 11.87
C ASP A 124 -16.88 5.94 13.13
N GLN A 125 -15.77 6.08 13.87
CA GLN A 125 -15.50 5.30 15.07
C GLN A 125 -16.47 5.63 16.21
N ALA A 126 -16.88 6.89 16.33
CA ALA A 126 -17.89 7.30 17.31
C ALA A 126 -19.27 6.73 16.96
N MET A 127 -19.63 6.72 15.67
CA MET A 127 -20.86 6.13 15.16
C MET A 127 -20.88 4.62 15.34
N GLU A 128 -19.77 3.93 15.06
CA GLU A 128 -19.64 2.49 15.27
C GLU A 128 -19.84 2.12 16.75
N LYS A 129 -19.19 2.86 17.66
CA LYS A 129 -19.35 2.67 19.10
C LYS A 129 -20.80 2.90 19.55
N LEU A 130 -21.48 3.92 19.03
CA LEU A 130 -22.89 4.17 19.31
C LEU A 130 -23.77 3.01 18.82
N ASN A 131 -23.54 2.52 17.60
CA ASN A 131 -24.31 1.41 17.03
C ASN A 131 -24.12 0.12 17.84
N GLN A 132 -22.91 -0.18 18.31
CA GLN A 132 -22.64 -1.33 19.20
C GLN A 132 -23.39 -1.21 20.54
N GLN A 133 -23.48 0.00 21.10
CA GLN A 133 -24.24 0.27 22.33
C GLN A 133 -25.76 0.16 22.11
N LEU A 134 -26.26 0.56 20.94
CA LEU A 134 -27.67 0.41 20.62
C LEU A 134 -28.03 -1.06 20.41
N ALA A 135 -27.21 -1.83 19.70
CA ALA A 135 -27.42 -3.27 19.48
C ALA A 135 -27.57 -4.03 20.80
N THR A 136 -26.65 -3.82 21.75
CA THR A 136 -26.69 -4.46 23.08
C THR A 136 -27.83 -4.00 23.99
N LYS A 137 -28.53 -2.90 23.66
CA LYS A 137 -29.68 -2.40 24.42
C LYS A 137 -31.02 -3.00 23.98
N PHE A 138 -31.08 -3.51 22.74
CA PHE A 138 -32.29 -4.07 22.14
C PHE A 138 -32.24 -5.60 21.98
N ASP A 139 -31.13 -6.23 22.37
CA ASP A 139 -31.01 -7.66 22.67
C ASP A 139 -31.31 -7.94 24.17
#